data_AF-A0A8J3MVP9-F1
#
_entry.id   AF-A0A8J3MVP9-F1
#
_cell.length_a   1.000
_cell.length_b   1.000
_cell.length_c   1.000
_cell.angle_alpha   90.00
_cell.angle_beta   90.00
_cell.angle_gamma   90.00
#
_symmetry.space_group_name_H-M   'P 1'
#
loop_
_entity.id
_entity.type
_entity.pdbx_description
1 polymer ?
#
loop_
_entity_poly.entity_id
_entity_poly.type
_entity_poly.pdbx_seq_one_letter_code
_entity_poly.pdbx_strand_id
1 'polypeptide(L)' 'MDPLIEAVAEATEEAILNALTAAETMVGNRGRTVYALPLDEVSRIVGKYRGK' A
#
# COMPACT_ATOMS: atom_id res chain seq x y z
N MET A 1 -26.34 8.58 6.21
CA MET A 1 -25.14 9.37 5.86
C MET A 1 -23.90 8.61 6.27
N ASP A 2 -23.92 8.00 7.46
CA ASP A 2 -22.82 7.21 8.03
C ASP A 2 -22.27 6.08 7.13
N PRO A 3 -23.09 5.27 6.41
CA PRO A 3 -22.55 4.20 5.55
C PRO A 3 -21.75 4.69 4.35
N LEU A 4 -22.05 5.89 3.83
CA LEU A 4 -21.31 6.47 2.70
C LEU A 4 -19.97 7.04 3.16
N ILE A 5 -19.90 7.59 4.38
CA ILE A 5 -18.64 8.09 4.94
C ILE A 5 -17.70 6.93 5.25
N GLU A 6 -18.21 5.84 5.82
CA GLU A 6 -17.45 4.61 6.05
C GLU A 6 -16.95 4.00 4.74
N ALA A 7 -17.82 3.86 3.73
CA ALA A 7 -17.42 3.34 2.42
C ALA A 7 -16.33 4.19 1.74
N VAL A 8 -16.39 5.51 1.88
CA VAL A 8 -15.34 6.40 1.35
C VAL A 8 -14.03 6.22 2.12
N ALA A 9 -14.08 6.03 3.44
CA ALA A 9 -12.90 5.76 4.24
C ALA A 9 -12.22 4.45 3.82
N GLU A 10 -12.98 3.35 3.72
CA GLU A 10 -12.49 2.04 3.27
C GLU A 10 -11.91 2.11 1.85
N ALA A 11 -12.62 2.75 0.92
CA ALA A 11 -12.15 2.90 -0.46
C ALA A 11 -10.87 3.72 -0.54
N THR A 12 -10.72 4.75 0.30
CA THR A 12 -9.50 5.58 0.35
C THR A 12 -8.33 4.81 0.97
N GLU A 13 -8.58 4.04 2.03
CA GLU A 13 -7.59 3.16 2.64
C GLU A 13 -7.04 2.16 1.61
N GLU A 14 -7.93 1.43 0.93
CA GLU A 14 -7.55 0.46 -0.09
C GLU A 14 -6.90 1.11 -1.31
N ALA A 15 -7.29 2.33 -1.71
CA ALA A 15 -6.64 3.05 -2.79
C ALA A 15 -5.16 3.35 -2.48
N ILE A 16 -4.86 3.74 -1.23
CA ILE A 16 -3.48 3.99 -0.79
C ILE A 16 -2.68 2.68 -0.78
N LEU A 17 -3.26 1.60 -0.23
CA LEU A 17 -2.62 0.29 -0.22
C LEU A 17 -2.31 -0.19 -1.64
N ASN A 18 -3.29 -0.14 -2.53
CA ASN A 18 -3.14 -0.53 -3.94
C ASN A 18 -2.08 0.29 -4.67
N ALA A 19 -2.02 1.60 -4.44
CA ALA A 19 -1.01 2.46 -5.05
C ALA A 19 0.41 2.05 -4.66
N LEU A 20 0.65 1.68 -3.40
CA LEU A 20 1.96 1.24 -2.92
C LEU A 20 2.31 -0.18 -3.38
N THR A 21 1.33 -1.10 -3.39
CA THR A 21 1.58 -2.50 -3.76
C THR A 21 1.71 -2.71 -5.27
N ALA A 22 1.10 -1.85 -6.08
CA ALA A 22 1.23 -1.89 -7.54
C ALA A 22 2.43 -1.08 -8.07
N ALA A 23 3.04 -0.23 -7.25
CA ALA A 23 4.17 0.59 -7.66
C ALA A 23 5.41 -0.27 -7.96
N GLU A 24 6.10 0.08 -9.05
CA GLU A 24 7.38 -0.53 -9.44
C GLU A 24 8.56 0.36 -9.03
N THR A 25 9.73 -0.25 -8.84
CA THR A 25 10.97 0.51 -8.61
C THR A 25 11.27 1.34 -9.85
N MET A 26 11.48 2.64 -9.68
CA MET A 26 11.74 3.54 -10.80
C MET A 26 12.96 4.44 -10.56
N VAL A 27 13.61 4.83 -11.65
CA VAL A 27 14.66 5.85 -11.67
C VAL A 27 14.07 7.11 -12.32
N GLY A 28 13.98 8.17 -11.54
CA GLY A 28 13.41 9.46 -11.95
C GLY A 28 14.48 10.50 -12.31
N ASN A 29 14.07 11.76 -12.28
CA ASN A 29 14.92 12.90 -12.62
C ASN A 29 16.26 12.89 -11.86
N ARG A 30 17.35 13.21 -12.56
CA ARG A 30 18.72 13.24 -12.03
C ARG A 30 19.18 11.92 -11.39
N GLY A 31 18.66 10.78 -11.87
CA GLY A 31 19.05 9.46 -11.39
C GLY A 31 18.47 9.09 -10.02
N ARG A 32 17.47 9.82 -9.52
CA ARG A 32 16.86 9.51 -8.22
C ARG A 32 16.08 8.20 -8.31
N THR A 33 16.51 7.20 -7.56
CA THR A 33 15.82 5.91 -7.49
C THR A 33 14.79 5.93 -6.37
N VAL A 34 13.57 5.47 -6.66
CA VAL A 34 12.51 5.21 -5.68
C VAL A 34 12.17 3.73 -5.80
N TYR A 35 12.29 3.01 -4.68
CA TYR A 35 12.05 1.56 -4.64
C TYR A 35 10.59 1.25 -4.41
N ALA A 36 10.11 0.20 -5.07
CA ALA A 36 8.82 -0.41 -4.77
C ALA A 36 8.77 -0.93 -3.33
N LEU A 37 7.56 -1.07 -2.81
CA LEU A 37 7.33 -1.72 -1.54
C LEU A 37 7.77 -3.21 -1.63
N PRO A 38 8.61 -3.71 -0.71
CA PRO A 38 9.06 -5.11 -0.74
C PRO A 38 7.94 -6.06 -0.30
N LEU A 39 7.11 -6.52 -1.24
CA LEU A 39 5.87 -7.27 -0.97
C LEU A 39 6.09 -8.57 -0.19
N ASP A 40 7.20 -9.27 -0.40
CA ASP A 40 7.52 -10.50 0.33
C ASP A 40 7.71 -10.23 1.83
N GLU A 41 8.42 -9.15 2.16
CA GLU A 41 8.68 -8.73 3.53
C GLU A 41 7.40 -8.21 4.20
N VAL A 42 6.59 -7.44 3.46
CA VAL A 42 5.28 -7.00 3.93
C VAL A 42 4.38 -8.19 4.23
N SER A 43 4.31 -9.16 3.32
CA SER A 43 3.52 -10.40 3.52
C SER A 43 3.96 -11.16 4.76
N ARG A 44 5.27 -11.24 5.01
CA ARG A 44 5.83 -11.84 6.23
C ARG A 44 5.42 -11.08 7.49
N ILE A 45 5.48 -9.75 7.47
CA ILE A 45 5.09 -8.89 8.59
C ILE A 45 3.59 -9.04 8.86
N VAL A 46 2.74 -8.86 7.84
CA VAL A 46 1.29 -9.01 7.98
C VAL A 46 0.95 -10.40 8.51
N GLY A 47 1.57 -11.45 7.97
CA GLY A 47 1.40 -12.83 8.43
C GLY A 47 1.75 -13.02 9.92
N LYS A 48 2.76 -12.32 10.44
CA LYS A 48 3.13 -12.35 11.87
C LYS A 48 2.05 -11.78 12.80
N TYR A 49 1.23 -10.85 12.32
CA TYR A 49 0.22 -10.16 13.14
C TYR A 49 -1.23 -10.54 12.83
N ARG A 50 -1.47 -11.31 11.75
CA ARG A 50 -2.80 -11.67 11.20
C ARG A 50 -3.70 -12.54 12.08
N GLY A 51 -3.36 -12.76 13.34
CA GLY A 51 -4.10 -13.60 14.29
C GLY A 51 -3.82 -13.26 15.76
N LYS A 52 -3.30 -12.05 16.02
CA LYS A 52 -3.44 -11.38 17.32
C LYS A 52 -4.67 -10.49 17.26
#